data_AF-A0AAD8HYE0-F1
#
_entry.id   AF-A0AAD8HYE0-F1
#
_cell.length_a   1.000
_cell.length_b   1.000
_cell.length_c   1.000
_cell.angle_alpha   90.00
_cell.angle_beta   90.00
_cell.angle_gamma   90.00
#
_symmetry.space_group_name_H-M   'P 1'
#
loop_
_entity.id
_entity.type
_entity.pdbx_description
1 polymer ?
#
loop_
_entity_poly.entity_id
_entity_poly.type
_entity_poly.pdbx_seq_one_letter_code
_entity_poly.pdbx_strand_id
1 'polypeptide(L)'
;MAFAAVTSSSTSISAPFSSAFEQTKVSQVGSYQPLDRTHTSTVLNLSRKRLSCVKALNAEPKRNDSIVASAATLLASEVLEKVEVEVEDYEKLARELENASPLEIMDKALEKFGNDIAIAFSGAEDVALIEYAHLTGRPFRVFSLDTGRLNPETYRLFDAVEKKYGIHIEYMFPDAVEVQALVRTKGLFSFYEDGHQECCRVRKVRPLRRALKGLRAWITGQRKDQSPGTRSEIPVVQVDPVFEGLEGGPGSLVKWNPVSNVQGTDIWKFLRTMNVPVNSLHAQGYISIGCEPCTRPVLPGQHEREGRWWWEDATAKECGLHKGNIKEGNVNGNGTVAVQANGTTTIADIFNSQHVVNLTRTGIENLIKLEDRREPWLVVLYAPWCRFCQAMEGSYVELAEKLAGTGVKVAKFQADGEQKAFAQKELQLGSFPTILFYPKHSSRAVKYPSEKRDVESLLAFVNTLR
;
A
#
# COMPACT_ATOMS: atom_id res chain seq x y z
N MET A 1 -17.49 78.16 -23.66
CA MET A 1 -16.05 78.22 -23.96
C MET A 1 -15.58 76.78 -24.16
N ALA A 2 -15.46 76.36 -25.42
CA ALA A 2 -14.19 75.99 -26.09
C ALA A 2 -13.69 74.59 -25.68
N PHE A 3 -14.02 73.54 -26.44
CA PHE A 3 -13.22 72.93 -27.53
C PHE A 3 -11.82 72.47 -27.10
N ALA A 4 -11.57 71.15 -27.12
CA ALA A 4 -10.69 70.49 -28.11
C ALA A 4 -10.32 69.05 -27.68
N ALA A 5 -10.52 68.11 -28.61
CA ALA A 5 -9.86 66.82 -28.66
C ALA A 5 -8.68 66.92 -29.63
N VAL A 6 -7.48 66.43 -29.28
CA VAL A 6 -6.36 66.26 -30.23
C VAL A 6 -5.42 65.11 -29.81
N THR A 7 -5.51 64.03 -30.59
CA THR A 7 -4.48 63.12 -31.14
C THR A 7 -3.50 62.29 -30.30
N SER A 8 -3.51 61.00 -30.66
CA SER A 8 -2.43 60.02 -30.71
C SER A 8 -1.08 60.51 -31.27
N SER A 9 0.03 59.99 -30.74
CA SER A 9 1.27 59.70 -31.47
C SER A 9 2.16 58.75 -30.67
N SER A 10 2.31 57.54 -31.18
CA SER A 10 3.40 56.62 -30.89
C SER A 10 4.71 57.18 -31.46
N THR A 11 5.82 57.08 -30.72
CA THR A 11 7.14 56.87 -31.33
C THR A 11 8.15 56.39 -30.29
N SER A 12 8.53 55.14 -30.53
CA SER A 12 9.79 54.50 -30.19
C SER A 12 11.02 55.27 -30.68
N ILE A 13 12.03 55.34 -29.83
CA ILE A 13 13.47 55.43 -30.19
C ILE A 13 14.15 54.44 -29.24
N SER A 14 14.59 53.22 -29.61
CA SER A 14 15.60 52.76 -30.58
C SER A 14 17.04 53.17 -30.28
N ALA A 15 17.81 52.25 -29.69
CA ALA A 15 19.11 51.72 -30.17
C ALA A 15 19.98 51.15 -29.01
N PRO A 16 20.90 50.19 -29.26
CA PRO A 16 20.84 49.12 -30.25
C PRO A 16 21.14 47.72 -29.67
N PHE A 17 20.78 46.73 -30.48
CA PHE A 17 21.29 45.36 -30.48
C PHE A 17 22.82 45.29 -30.32
N SER A 18 23.30 44.35 -29.52
CA SER A 18 24.12 43.25 -30.06
C SER A 18 24.15 42.06 -29.11
N SER A 19 23.94 40.90 -29.71
CA SER A 19 23.97 39.55 -29.15
C SER A 19 25.35 39.13 -28.66
N ALA A 20 25.43 38.50 -27.49
CA ALA A 20 26.53 37.60 -27.14
C ALA A 20 26.01 36.45 -26.27
N PHE A 21 25.61 35.37 -26.93
CA PHE A 21 25.63 34.03 -26.38
C PHE A 21 27.10 33.65 -26.15
N GLU A 22 27.54 33.48 -24.91
CA GLU A 22 28.77 32.73 -24.65
C GLU A 22 28.45 31.24 -24.56
N GLN A 23 28.65 30.58 -25.70
CA GLN A 23 28.84 29.15 -25.83
C GLN A 23 30.18 28.75 -25.19
N THR A 24 30.14 27.85 -24.22
CA THR A 24 31.31 27.09 -23.80
C THR A 24 31.64 26.07 -24.89
N LYS A 25 32.79 26.27 -25.54
CA LYS A 25 33.28 25.48 -26.68
C LYS A 25 33.55 24.02 -26.32
N VAL A 26 32.96 23.16 -27.14
CA VAL A 26 33.43 21.80 -27.45
C VAL A 26 34.72 21.89 -28.26
N SER A 27 35.70 21.03 -27.93
CA SER A 27 36.86 20.76 -28.77
C SER A 27 36.74 19.35 -29.35
N GLN A 28 36.50 19.25 -30.65
CA GLN A 28 36.92 18.16 -31.54
C GLN A 28 37.57 18.88 -32.74
N VAL A 29 38.67 18.43 -33.35
CA VAL A 29 38.84 17.17 -34.08
C VAL A 29 40.34 16.94 -34.30
N GLY A 30 40.77 15.68 -34.22
CA GLY A 30 41.93 15.13 -34.92
C GLY A 30 41.63 13.68 -35.25
N SER A 31 41.54 13.37 -36.55
CA SER A 31 40.81 12.26 -37.16
C SER A 31 41.71 11.14 -37.67
N TYR A 32 41.15 9.91 -37.73
CA TYR A 32 41.46 8.77 -38.64
C TYR A 32 42.86 8.11 -38.51
N GLN A 33 43.07 6.80 -38.62
CA GLN A 33 42.29 5.62 -39.04
C GLN A 33 42.98 4.34 -38.46
N PRO A 34 42.36 3.14 -38.55
CA PRO A 34 42.79 1.93 -37.86
C PRO A 34 43.80 1.11 -38.68
N LEU A 35 44.70 0.40 -38.00
CA LEU A 35 45.51 -0.65 -38.61
C LEU A 35 45.26 -1.97 -37.89
N ASP A 36 44.54 -2.79 -38.62
CA ASP A 36 44.37 -4.22 -38.47
C ASP A 36 45.66 -4.91 -38.93
N ARG A 37 46.34 -5.67 -38.06
CA ARG A 37 47.03 -6.89 -38.51
C ARG A 37 47.35 -7.86 -37.38
N THR A 38 47.10 -9.10 -37.76
CA THR A 38 47.12 -10.36 -37.06
C THR A 38 48.51 -10.99 -36.94
N HIS A 39 48.55 -11.98 -36.04
CA HIS A 39 49.33 -13.24 -36.03
C HIS A 39 50.60 -13.40 -35.17
N THR A 40 50.45 -14.42 -34.32
CA THR A 40 51.38 -15.52 -33.95
C THR A 40 52.33 -15.37 -32.76
N SER A 41 51.90 -16.03 -31.66
CA SER A 41 52.56 -17.18 -31.02
C SER A 41 54.04 -17.10 -30.70
N THR A 42 54.40 -17.20 -29.41
CA THR A 42 55.19 -18.35 -28.91
C THR A 42 54.95 -18.56 -27.41
N VAL A 43 54.75 -19.83 -27.09
CA VAL A 43 54.66 -20.48 -25.78
C VAL A 43 56.02 -20.42 -25.08
N LEU A 44 56.07 -20.33 -23.75
CA LEU A 44 57.05 -21.09 -22.96
C LEU A 44 56.53 -21.33 -21.53
N ASN A 45 56.25 -22.61 -21.28
CA ASN A 45 56.07 -23.23 -19.98
C ASN A 45 57.36 -23.16 -19.16
N LEU A 46 57.23 -22.98 -17.84
CA LEU A 46 58.10 -23.70 -16.91
C LEU A 46 57.39 -23.98 -15.58
N SER A 47 57.42 -25.26 -15.27
CA SER A 47 56.74 -25.96 -14.21
C SER A 47 57.66 -26.14 -13.00
N ARG A 48 57.10 -26.06 -11.79
CA ARG A 48 57.58 -26.89 -10.66
C ARG A 48 56.49 -27.10 -9.62
N LYS A 49 56.05 -28.35 -9.57
CA LYS A 49 55.20 -28.99 -8.56
C LYS A 49 55.83 -28.88 -7.17
N ARG A 50 55.00 -28.62 -6.14
CA ARG A 50 55.00 -29.42 -4.90
C ARG A 50 53.57 -29.56 -4.39
N LEU A 51 53.18 -30.82 -4.19
CA LEU A 51 51.94 -31.28 -3.60
C LEU A 51 51.96 -31.08 -2.08
N SER A 52 50.82 -30.73 -1.48
CA SER A 52 50.48 -31.25 -0.15
C SER A 52 48.97 -31.41 -0.01
N CYS A 53 48.61 -32.60 0.45
CA CYS A 53 47.30 -33.22 0.50
C CYS A 53 46.45 -32.69 1.66
N VAL A 54 45.14 -32.58 1.41
CA VAL A 54 44.07 -32.39 2.40
C VAL A 54 43.97 -33.62 3.30
N LYS A 55 43.81 -33.44 4.62
CA LYS A 55 43.20 -34.47 5.48
C LYS A 55 42.40 -33.86 6.63
N ALA A 56 41.19 -34.40 6.78
CA ALA A 56 40.25 -34.17 7.87
C ALA A 56 40.74 -34.82 9.18
N LEU A 57 40.42 -34.18 10.30
CA LEU A 57 40.63 -34.73 11.64
C LEU A 57 39.29 -35.18 12.22
N ASN A 58 39.02 -36.48 12.12
CA ASN A 58 38.20 -37.23 13.05
C ASN A 58 39.13 -38.27 13.70
N ALA A 59 39.23 -38.25 15.03
CA ALA A 59 39.94 -39.27 15.80
C ALA A 59 39.16 -39.56 17.08
N GLU A 60 38.52 -40.73 17.12
CA GLU A 60 38.19 -41.43 18.36
C GLU A 60 39.45 -42.08 18.94
N PRO A 61 39.47 -42.36 20.25
CA PRO A 61 40.15 -43.53 20.77
C PRO A 61 39.20 -44.48 21.51
N LYS A 62 39.20 -45.75 21.09
CA LYS A 62 38.78 -46.91 21.90
C LYS A 62 39.98 -47.44 22.68
N ARG A 63 39.85 -47.65 23.99
CA ARG A 63 39.77 -49.01 24.59
C ARG A 63 39.46 -48.98 26.09
N ASN A 64 38.75 -50.03 26.49
CA ASN A 64 38.13 -50.36 27.77
C ASN A 64 39.09 -50.45 28.96
N ASP A 65 38.56 -50.23 30.17
CA ASP A 65 38.57 -51.25 31.21
C ASP A 65 37.35 -51.15 32.14
N SER A 66 36.89 -52.32 32.55
CA SER A 66 35.64 -52.60 33.26
C SER A 66 35.86 -52.56 34.77
N ILE A 67 35.05 -51.79 35.51
CA ILE A 67 34.76 -52.06 36.91
C ILE A 67 33.26 -51.84 37.16
N VAL A 68 32.61 -52.91 37.63
CA VAL A 68 31.21 -52.97 38.03
C VAL A 68 31.04 -52.30 39.40
N ALA A 69 30.02 -51.45 39.57
CA ALA A 69 29.43 -51.20 40.88
C ALA A 69 27.91 -50.93 40.78
N SER A 70 27.21 -51.83 41.48
CA SER A 70 25.81 -51.94 41.87
C SER A 70 24.84 -50.75 41.75
N ALA A 71 23.62 -51.13 41.35
CA ALA A 71 22.40 -50.33 41.35
C ALA A 71 22.02 -49.79 42.74
N ALA A 72 21.56 -48.54 42.76
CA ALA A 72 20.65 -48.01 43.78
C ALA A 72 19.60 -47.15 43.07
N THR A 73 18.42 -47.73 42.89
CA THR A 73 17.22 -47.04 42.45
C THR A 73 16.78 -46.07 43.53
N LEU A 74 16.96 -44.77 43.31
CA LEU A 74 16.24 -43.73 44.03
C LEU A 74 15.25 -43.09 43.06
N LEU A 75 13.97 -43.33 43.35
CA LEU A 75 12.80 -42.75 42.70
C LEU A 75 12.89 -41.22 42.80
N ALA A 76 13.32 -40.57 41.70
CA ALA A 76 13.00 -39.17 41.49
C ALA A 76 11.50 -39.10 41.17
N SER A 77 10.73 -38.51 42.07
CA SER A 77 9.35 -38.11 41.76
C SER A 77 9.38 -37.20 40.54
N GLU A 78 8.87 -37.67 39.43
CA GLU A 78 8.45 -36.84 38.31
C GLU A 78 7.32 -35.95 38.82
N VAL A 79 7.69 -34.74 39.26
CA VAL A 79 6.73 -33.63 39.28
C VAL A 79 6.49 -33.29 37.82
N LEU A 80 5.46 -33.92 37.27
CA LEU A 80 4.87 -33.55 36.00
C LEU A 80 4.26 -32.15 36.21
N GLU A 81 5.08 -31.11 36.08
CA GLU A 81 4.60 -29.76 35.89
C GLU A 81 3.81 -29.77 34.58
N LYS A 82 2.49 -29.90 34.70
CA LYS A 82 1.58 -29.48 33.65
C LYS A 82 1.85 -27.99 33.45
N VAL A 83 2.71 -27.66 32.50
CA VAL A 83 2.73 -26.35 31.89
C VAL A 83 1.39 -26.25 31.18
N GLU A 84 0.39 -25.70 31.87
CA GLU A 84 -0.79 -25.16 31.24
C GLU A 84 -0.27 -24.12 30.26
N VAL A 85 -0.24 -24.46 28.98
CA VAL A 85 -0.01 -23.48 27.91
C VAL A 85 -1.22 -22.56 27.99
N GLU A 86 -1.08 -21.45 28.70
CA GLU A 86 -2.05 -20.36 28.64
C GLU A 86 -2.12 -19.93 27.17
N VAL A 87 -3.15 -20.39 26.48
CA VAL A 87 -3.47 -19.92 25.13
C VAL A 87 -3.88 -18.47 25.30
N GLU A 88 -2.93 -17.59 25.06
CA GLU A 88 -3.08 -16.18 25.35
C GLU A 88 -4.14 -15.56 24.44
N ASP A 89 -5.13 -14.93 25.06
CA ASP A 89 -6.25 -14.32 24.35
C ASP A 89 -5.85 -12.93 23.81
N TYR A 90 -5.35 -12.91 22.57
CA TYR A 90 -4.98 -11.68 21.87
C TYR A 90 -6.19 -10.77 21.56
N GLU A 91 -7.42 -11.28 21.53
CA GLU A 91 -8.61 -10.44 21.36
C GLU A 91 -8.90 -9.65 22.65
N LYS A 92 -8.76 -10.30 23.80
CA LYS A 92 -8.83 -9.61 25.10
C LYS A 92 -7.72 -8.57 25.22
N LEU A 93 -6.49 -8.93 24.87
CA LEU A 93 -5.36 -8.00 24.88
C LEU A 93 -5.60 -6.79 23.97
N ALA A 94 -6.20 -6.99 22.79
CA ALA A 94 -6.58 -5.89 21.90
C ALA A 94 -7.58 -4.94 22.55
N ARG A 95 -8.61 -5.46 23.23
CA ARG A 95 -9.59 -4.64 23.94
C ARG A 95 -8.97 -3.84 25.09
N GLU A 96 -8.04 -4.45 25.83
CA GLU A 96 -7.34 -3.78 26.94
C GLU A 96 -6.44 -2.63 26.43
N LEU A 97 -5.84 -2.78 25.25
CA LEU A 97 -4.92 -1.82 24.66
C LEU A 97 -5.58 -0.83 23.69
N GLU A 98 -6.88 -0.92 23.43
CA GLU A 98 -7.56 -0.11 22.40
C GLU A 98 -7.37 1.40 22.61
N ASN A 99 -7.32 1.85 23.88
CA ASN A 99 -7.13 3.25 24.26
C ASN A 99 -5.71 3.57 24.74
N ALA A 100 -4.79 2.60 24.69
CA ALA A 100 -3.40 2.82 25.09
C ALA A 100 -2.67 3.69 24.07
N SER A 101 -1.68 4.44 24.52
CA SER A 101 -0.81 5.22 23.64
C SER A 101 0.07 4.31 22.78
N PRO A 102 0.53 4.78 21.60
CA PRO A 102 1.47 4.01 20.78
C PRO A 102 2.74 3.61 21.53
N LEU A 103 3.21 4.44 22.47
CA LEU A 103 4.37 4.16 23.30
C LEU A 103 4.12 2.99 24.27
N GLU A 104 2.97 2.96 24.95
CA GLU A 104 2.60 1.86 25.85
C GLU A 104 2.41 0.54 25.08
N ILE A 105 1.73 0.59 23.92
CA ILE A 105 1.57 -0.58 23.06
C ILE A 105 2.94 -1.08 22.60
N MET A 106 3.85 -0.15 22.26
CA MET A 106 5.18 -0.51 21.83
C MET A 106 6.01 -1.13 22.97
N ASP A 107 6.02 -0.52 24.15
CA ASP A 107 6.75 -1.05 25.31
C ASP A 107 6.31 -2.48 25.63
N LYS A 108 4.98 -2.71 25.68
CA LYS A 108 4.41 -4.02 25.96
C LYS A 108 4.76 -5.08 24.90
N ALA A 109 4.75 -4.71 23.61
CA ALA A 109 5.11 -5.64 22.54
C ALA A 109 6.60 -6.03 22.60
N LEU A 110 7.49 -5.07 22.82
CA LEU A 110 8.93 -5.31 22.91
C LEU A 110 9.30 -6.08 24.18
N GLU A 111 8.66 -5.77 25.31
CA GLU A 111 8.80 -6.54 26.55
C GLU A 111 8.43 -8.00 26.36
N LYS A 112 7.30 -8.24 25.70
CA LYS A 112 6.71 -9.57 25.57
C LYS A 112 7.51 -10.52 24.69
N PHE A 113 8.01 -10.02 23.56
CA PHE A 113 8.61 -10.87 22.52
C PHE A 113 10.13 -10.71 22.41
N GLY A 114 10.72 -9.64 22.98
CA GLY A 114 12.16 -9.42 22.95
C GLY A 114 12.74 -9.51 21.54
N ASN A 115 13.62 -10.48 21.29
CA ASN A 115 14.27 -10.66 19.99
C ASN A 115 13.41 -11.40 18.94
N ASP A 116 12.26 -11.96 19.34
CA ASP A 116 11.34 -12.70 18.45
C ASP A 116 10.31 -11.79 17.77
N ILE A 117 10.43 -10.46 17.94
CA ILE A 117 9.63 -9.43 17.28
C ILE A 117 10.50 -8.48 16.47
N ALA A 118 9.98 -8.01 15.34
CA ALA A 118 10.64 -6.99 14.53
C ALA A 118 9.65 -5.99 13.93
N ILE A 119 10.14 -4.76 13.74
CA ILE A 119 9.41 -3.66 13.10
C ILE A 119 9.56 -3.79 11.59
N ALA A 120 8.44 -3.85 10.88
CA ALA A 120 8.41 -3.76 9.43
C ALA A 120 8.46 -2.28 9.01
N PHE A 121 9.60 -1.82 8.50
CA PHE A 121 9.80 -0.45 8.06
C PHE A 121 9.81 -0.32 6.54
N SER A 122 8.91 0.49 5.99
CA SER A 122 8.73 0.68 4.55
C SER A 122 9.46 1.92 3.99
N GLY A 123 10.02 2.76 4.84
CA GLY A 123 10.73 3.98 4.43
C GLY A 123 9.80 5.16 4.10
N ALA A 124 8.67 5.23 4.81
CA ALA A 124 7.67 6.28 4.71
C ALA A 124 7.43 6.91 6.09
N GLU A 125 6.19 7.31 6.41
CA GLU A 125 5.83 7.90 7.70
C GLU A 125 5.84 6.89 8.86
N ASP A 126 5.92 5.60 8.54
CA ASP A 126 6.05 4.50 9.50
C ASP A 126 7.41 4.46 10.24
N VAL A 127 8.35 5.35 9.89
CA VAL A 127 9.54 5.65 10.70
C VAL A 127 9.16 6.08 12.13
N ALA A 128 7.93 6.57 12.34
CA ALA A 128 7.40 6.86 13.68
C ALA A 128 7.50 5.66 14.63
N LEU A 129 7.35 4.42 14.12
CA LEU A 129 7.47 3.22 14.94
C LEU A 129 8.88 3.02 15.49
N ILE A 130 9.90 3.39 14.73
CA ILE A 130 11.30 3.30 15.16
C ILE A 130 11.57 4.34 16.25
N GLU A 131 11.03 5.55 16.11
CA GLU A 131 11.11 6.56 17.17
C GLU A 131 10.39 6.08 18.44
N TYR A 132 9.17 5.53 18.34
CA TYR A 132 8.48 4.96 19.51
C TYR A 132 9.27 3.83 20.17
N ALA A 133 9.81 2.90 19.38
CA ALA A 133 10.64 1.81 19.90
C ALA A 133 11.89 2.35 20.60
N HIS A 134 12.56 3.36 20.02
CA HIS A 134 13.70 4.02 20.64
C HIS A 134 13.35 4.65 22.00
N LEU A 135 12.19 5.31 22.10
CA LEU A 135 11.72 5.94 23.34
C LEU A 135 11.41 4.94 24.46
N THR A 136 11.13 3.68 24.15
CA THR A 136 10.97 2.63 25.18
C THR A 136 12.27 2.30 25.90
N GLY A 137 13.43 2.60 25.29
CA GLY A 137 14.74 2.20 25.80
C GLY A 137 15.02 0.68 25.71
N ARG A 138 14.11 -0.11 25.12
CA ARG A 138 14.30 -1.55 24.92
C ARG A 138 15.04 -1.84 23.62
N PRO A 139 15.80 -2.95 23.53
CA PRO A 139 16.32 -3.43 22.26
C PRO A 139 15.19 -3.74 21.27
N PHE A 140 15.38 -3.39 20.00
CA PHE A 140 14.40 -3.69 18.94
C PHE A 140 15.09 -4.03 17.63
N ARG A 141 14.39 -4.81 16.80
CA ARG A 141 14.83 -5.20 15.45
C ARG A 141 13.98 -4.49 14.41
N VAL A 142 14.58 -4.17 13.26
CA VAL A 142 13.91 -3.54 12.13
C VAL A 142 14.25 -4.32 10.87
N PHE A 143 13.25 -4.62 10.05
CA PHE A 143 13.46 -5.18 8.72
C PHE A 143 12.73 -4.35 7.67
N SER A 144 13.26 -4.34 6.45
CA SER A 144 12.69 -3.63 5.32
C SER A 144 12.66 -4.52 4.08
N LEU A 145 11.56 -4.44 3.32
CA LEU A 145 11.41 -5.18 2.07
C LEU A 145 12.00 -4.38 0.91
N ASP A 146 13.25 -4.65 0.55
CA ASP A 146 13.83 -4.06 -0.65
C ASP A 146 13.35 -4.79 -1.90
N THR A 147 12.37 -4.19 -2.57
CA THR A 147 11.80 -4.73 -3.81
C THR A 147 12.73 -4.62 -5.03
N GLY A 148 13.86 -3.91 -4.91
CA GLY A 148 14.75 -3.51 -6.01
C GLY A 148 14.17 -2.43 -6.92
N ARG A 149 13.05 -1.81 -6.52
CA ARG A 149 12.30 -0.78 -7.27
C ARG A 149 11.82 0.35 -6.36
N LEU A 150 12.48 0.56 -5.22
CA LEU A 150 12.19 1.67 -4.32
C LEU A 150 12.73 2.98 -4.89
N ASN A 151 12.21 4.11 -4.39
CA ASN A 151 12.75 5.42 -4.72
C ASN A 151 14.18 5.56 -4.15
N PRO A 152 15.10 6.25 -4.85
CA PRO A 152 16.40 6.62 -4.28
C PRO A 152 16.29 7.34 -2.93
N GLU A 153 15.27 8.18 -2.75
CA GLU A 153 14.97 8.90 -1.51
C GLU A 153 14.65 7.95 -0.35
N THR A 154 13.99 6.82 -0.63
CA THR A 154 13.71 5.77 0.35
C THR A 154 15.01 5.12 0.86
N TYR A 155 15.97 4.85 -0.02
CA TYR A 155 17.29 4.35 0.38
C TYR A 155 18.07 5.36 1.23
N ARG A 156 18.04 6.64 0.86
CA ARG A 156 18.69 7.70 1.66
C ARG A 156 18.06 7.83 3.04
N LEU A 157 16.73 7.65 3.15
CA LEU A 157 16.06 7.61 4.44
C LEU A 157 16.52 6.41 5.28
N PHE A 158 16.64 5.22 4.70
CA PHE A 158 17.12 4.04 5.42
C PHE A 158 18.50 4.29 6.04
N ASP A 159 19.45 4.80 5.25
CA ASP A 159 20.80 5.17 5.73
C ASP A 159 20.76 6.24 6.85
N ALA A 160 19.90 7.26 6.72
CA ALA A 160 19.74 8.29 7.74
C ALA A 160 19.14 7.74 9.05
N VAL A 161 18.19 6.80 8.95
CA VAL A 161 17.56 6.14 10.10
C VAL A 161 18.57 5.24 10.82
N GLU A 162 19.30 4.39 10.10
CA GLU A 162 20.35 3.54 10.71
C GLU A 162 21.37 4.38 11.49
N LYS A 163 21.84 5.48 10.88
CA LYS A 163 22.81 6.39 11.52
C LYS A 163 22.23 7.11 12.74
N LYS A 164 20.99 7.58 12.67
CA LYS A 164 20.36 8.31 13.79
C LYS A 164 20.13 7.41 14.99
N TYR A 165 19.64 6.19 14.78
CA TYR A 165 19.23 5.29 15.86
C TYR A 165 20.30 4.27 16.26
N GLY A 166 21.42 4.17 15.52
CA GLY A 166 22.46 3.20 15.78
C GLY A 166 22.00 1.76 15.58
N ILE A 167 21.12 1.54 14.59
CA ILE A 167 20.54 0.23 14.28
C ILE A 167 21.01 -0.29 12.92
N HIS A 168 20.83 -1.59 12.71
CA HIS A 168 21.00 -2.22 11.40
C HIS A 168 19.66 -2.76 10.92
N ILE A 169 19.22 -2.29 9.75
CA ILE A 169 17.98 -2.73 9.10
C ILE A 169 18.25 -4.05 8.37
N GLU A 170 17.44 -5.06 8.67
CA GLU A 170 17.46 -6.35 7.98
C GLU A 170 16.77 -6.22 6.60
N TYR A 171 17.56 -6.08 5.53
CA TYR A 171 17.02 -5.94 4.17
C TYR A 171 16.62 -7.28 3.54
N MET A 172 15.35 -7.40 3.18
CA MET A 172 14.78 -8.58 2.56
C MET A 172 14.62 -8.39 1.05
N PHE A 173 15.54 -8.97 0.27
CA PHE A 173 15.53 -8.91 -1.19
C PHE A 173 14.63 -9.96 -1.82
N PRO A 174 14.09 -9.73 -3.04
CA PRO A 174 13.41 -10.75 -3.81
C PRO A 174 14.34 -11.87 -4.28
N ASP A 175 13.77 -13.04 -4.55
CA ASP A 175 14.50 -14.12 -5.20
C ASP A 175 14.82 -13.72 -6.66
N ALA A 176 16.10 -13.75 -7.01
CA ALA A 176 16.58 -13.28 -8.31
C ALA A 176 16.06 -14.14 -9.48
N VAL A 177 15.91 -15.46 -9.27
CA VAL A 177 15.41 -16.38 -10.30
C VAL A 177 13.94 -16.08 -10.60
N GLU A 178 13.14 -15.86 -9.56
CA GLU A 178 11.73 -15.48 -9.74
C GLU A 178 11.56 -14.12 -10.42
N VAL A 179 12.36 -13.13 -10.02
CA VAL A 179 12.35 -11.80 -10.65
C VAL A 179 12.76 -11.89 -12.11
N GLN A 180 13.81 -12.65 -12.43
CA GLN A 180 14.27 -12.84 -13.80
C GLN A 180 13.21 -13.50 -14.67
N ALA A 181 12.51 -14.52 -14.16
CA ALA A 181 11.43 -15.20 -14.86
C ALA A 181 10.25 -14.24 -15.15
N LEU A 182 9.84 -13.44 -14.15
CA LEU A 182 8.79 -12.44 -14.30
C LEU A 182 9.16 -11.41 -15.39
N VAL A 183 10.35 -10.82 -15.29
CA VAL A 183 10.79 -9.75 -16.20
C VAL A 183 11.00 -10.25 -17.63
N ARG A 184 11.56 -11.45 -17.83
CA ARG A 184 11.74 -12.01 -19.18
C ARG A 184 10.43 -12.31 -19.88
N THR A 185 9.40 -12.68 -19.12
CA THR A 185 8.10 -13.05 -19.67
C THR A 185 7.20 -11.85 -19.89
N LYS A 186 7.21 -10.88 -18.95
CA LYS A 186 6.22 -9.80 -18.88
C LYS A 186 6.80 -8.38 -18.87
N GLY A 187 8.13 -8.24 -18.95
CA GLY A 187 8.81 -6.96 -18.90
C GLY A 187 8.90 -6.35 -17.49
N LEU A 188 9.38 -5.10 -17.42
CA LEU A 188 9.67 -4.40 -16.16
C LEU A 188 8.45 -3.69 -15.54
N PHE A 189 7.33 -3.62 -16.25
CA PHE A 189 6.15 -2.82 -15.93
C PHE A 189 4.82 -3.57 -16.11
N SER A 190 4.84 -4.91 -16.06
CA SER A 190 3.65 -5.75 -16.25
C SER A 190 2.48 -5.37 -15.34
N PHE A 191 2.76 -4.78 -14.18
CA PHE A 191 1.76 -4.34 -13.22
C PHE A 191 0.81 -3.25 -13.73
N TYR A 192 1.15 -2.49 -14.77
CA TYR A 192 0.22 -1.54 -15.39
C TYR A 192 -0.85 -2.23 -16.23
N GLU A 193 -0.57 -3.44 -16.73
CA GLU A 193 -1.45 -4.19 -17.63
C GLU A 193 -2.18 -5.31 -16.87
N ASP A 194 -1.42 -6.06 -16.07
CA ASP A 194 -1.89 -7.27 -15.36
C ASP A 194 -2.36 -6.99 -13.91
N GLY A 195 -2.18 -5.76 -13.44
CA GLY A 195 -2.30 -5.41 -12.03
C GLY A 195 -1.06 -5.74 -11.20
N HIS A 196 -0.92 -5.07 -10.05
CA HIS A 196 0.28 -5.10 -9.23
C HIS A 196 0.52 -6.42 -8.49
N GLN A 197 -0.49 -7.28 -8.39
CA GLN A 197 -0.50 -8.39 -7.44
C GLN A 197 0.63 -9.37 -7.72
N GLU A 198 0.90 -9.70 -8.99
CA GLU A 198 1.98 -10.64 -9.34
C GLU A 198 3.37 -10.08 -9.02
N CYS A 199 3.64 -8.84 -9.43
CA CYS A 199 4.90 -8.17 -9.13
C CYS A 199 5.12 -8.05 -7.61
N CYS A 200 4.11 -7.62 -6.86
CA CYS A 200 4.17 -7.56 -5.41
C CYS A 200 4.30 -8.95 -4.77
N ARG A 201 3.68 -9.99 -5.34
CA ARG A 201 3.83 -11.37 -4.83
C ARG A 201 5.28 -11.81 -4.86
N VAL A 202 5.97 -11.60 -5.99
CA VAL A 202 7.39 -11.94 -6.18
C VAL A 202 8.30 -11.02 -5.37
N ARG A 203 8.10 -9.70 -5.48
CA ARG A 203 9.03 -8.72 -4.93
C ARG A 203 8.83 -8.36 -3.47
N LYS A 204 7.65 -8.61 -2.91
CA LYS A 204 7.25 -8.11 -1.58
C LYS A 204 6.69 -9.22 -0.68
N VAL A 205 5.67 -9.95 -1.13
CA VAL A 205 4.98 -10.95 -0.31
C VAL A 205 5.88 -12.16 -0.01
N ARG A 206 6.58 -12.70 -1.02
CA ARG A 206 7.49 -13.84 -0.81
C ARG A 206 8.68 -13.51 0.10
N PRO A 207 9.38 -12.36 -0.08
CA PRO A 207 10.41 -11.92 0.87
C PRO A 207 9.89 -11.70 2.28
N LEU A 208 8.71 -11.07 2.42
CA LEU A 208 8.07 -10.91 3.73
C LEU A 208 7.82 -12.25 4.40
N ARG A 209 7.21 -13.21 3.69
CA ARG A 209 6.93 -14.54 4.26
C ARG A 209 8.21 -15.23 4.77
N ARG A 210 9.35 -15.03 4.10
CA ARG A 210 10.64 -15.56 4.60
C ARG A 210 11.12 -14.85 5.86
N ALA A 211 10.96 -13.53 5.95
CA ALA A 211 11.31 -12.77 7.15
C ALA A 211 10.46 -13.22 8.36
N LEU A 212 9.15 -13.29 8.17
CA LEU A 212 8.19 -13.59 9.24
C LEU A 212 8.32 -15.02 9.78
N LYS A 213 8.76 -15.98 8.96
CA LYS A 213 9.07 -17.36 9.41
C LYS A 213 10.14 -17.43 10.51
N GLY A 214 10.92 -16.37 10.72
CA GLY A 214 11.89 -16.28 11.80
C GLY A 214 11.39 -15.56 13.05
N LEU A 215 10.11 -15.19 13.13
CA LEU A 215 9.55 -14.31 14.16
C LEU A 215 8.28 -14.89 14.79
N ARG A 216 8.04 -14.59 16.07
CA ARG A 216 6.76 -14.88 16.76
C ARG A 216 5.79 -13.71 16.68
N ALA A 217 6.31 -12.49 16.49
CA ALA A 217 5.50 -11.30 16.28
C ALA A 217 6.13 -10.31 15.30
N TRP A 218 5.33 -9.39 14.78
CA TRP A 218 5.81 -8.29 13.96
C TRP A 218 4.99 -7.02 14.19
N ILE A 219 5.62 -5.87 13.98
CA ILE A 219 5.01 -4.55 14.21
C ILE A 219 4.87 -3.85 12.87
N THR A 220 3.69 -3.29 12.59
CA THR A 220 3.39 -2.60 11.32
C THR A 220 2.83 -1.21 11.54
N GLY A 221 3.12 -0.30 10.61
CA GLY A 221 2.64 1.09 10.64
C GLY A 221 1.23 1.28 10.07
N GLN A 222 0.38 0.25 10.08
CA GLN A 222 -1.00 0.38 9.57
C GLN A 222 -1.82 1.30 10.48
N ARG A 223 -2.51 2.28 9.88
CA ARG A 223 -3.50 3.14 10.56
C ARG A 223 -4.89 2.99 9.96
N LYS A 224 -5.93 3.18 10.78
CA LYS A 224 -7.33 3.12 10.34
C LYS A 224 -7.66 4.21 9.32
N ASP A 225 -7.06 5.38 9.45
CA ASP A 225 -7.29 6.55 8.57
C ASP A 225 -6.61 6.47 7.20
N GLN A 226 -5.66 5.54 7.02
CA GLN A 226 -4.92 5.38 5.76
C GLN A 226 -5.76 4.76 4.64
N SER A 227 -6.90 4.15 4.94
CA SER A 227 -7.78 3.61 3.89
C SER A 227 -9.22 3.54 4.38
N PRO A 228 -10.16 4.28 3.75
CA PRO A 228 -11.55 4.38 4.20
C PRO A 228 -12.31 3.04 4.23
N GLY A 229 -11.85 2.03 3.48
CA GLY A 229 -12.58 0.76 3.33
C GLY A 229 -11.85 -0.51 3.81
N THR A 230 -10.52 -0.54 3.78
CA THR A 230 -9.74 -1.78 3.99
C THR A 230 -8.98 -1.82 5.31
N ARG A 231 -8.93 -0.69 6.02
CA ARG A 231 -8.15 -0.53 7.25
C ARG A 231 -8.95 -0.01 8.44
N SER A 232 -10.22 0.35 8.24
CA SER A 232 -11.09 0.96 9.24
C SER A 232 -11.26 0.13 10.52
N GLU A 233 -11.10 -1.20 10.45
CA GLU A 233 -11.31 -2.13 11.56
C GLU A 233 -10.00 -2.77 12.09
N ILE A 234 -8.82 -2.24 11.77
CA ILE A 234 -7.55 -2.86 12.19
C ILE A 234 -7.36 -2.72 13.72
N PRO A 235 -7.25 -3.82 14.48
CA PRO A 235 -6.99 -3.78 15.92
C PRO A 235 -5.52 -3.45 16.23
N VAL A 236 -5.27 -2.96 17.44
CA VAL A 236 -3.91 -2.66 17.95
C VAL A 236 -3.01 -3.90 18.06
N VAL A 237 -3.60 -5.07 18.30
CA VAL A 237 -2.94 -6.39 18.26
C VAL A 237 -3.91 -7.43 17.74
N GLN A 238 -3.40 -8.40 16.98
CA GLN A 238 -4.16 -9.55 16.52
C GLN A 238 -3.22 -10.70 16.20
N VAL A 239 -3.75 -11.91 16.21
CA VAL A 239 -3.13 -13.01 15.48
C VAL A 239 -3.13 -12.67 13.98
N ASP A 240 -2.01 -12.87 13.29
CA ASP A 240 -1.90 -12.55 11.87
C ASP A 240 -2.77 -13.50 11.03
N PRO A 241 -3.73 -12.98 10.24
CA PRO A 241 -4.66 -13.82 9.50
C PRO A 241 -4.07 -14.38 8.19
N VAL A 242 -2.87 -13.96 7.78
CA VAL A 242 -2.30 -14.26 6.45
C VAL A 242 -0.97 -15.00 6.55
N PHE A 243 -0.13 -14.62 7.49
CA PHE A 243 1.24 -15.10 7.62
C PHE A 243 1.42 -15.97 8.85
N GLU A 244 2.41 -16.85 8.75
CA GLU A 244 2.81 -17.76 9.80
C GLU A 244 4.19 -17.35 10.31
N GLY A 245 4.41 -17.59 11.59
CA GLY A 245 5.61 -17.22 12.32
C GLY A 245 6.56 -18.41 12.50
N LEU A 246 7.41 -18.28 13.51
CA LEU A 246 8.46 -19.23 13.86
C LEU A 246 7.93 -20.64 14.17
N GLU A 247 6.80 -20.72 14.87
CA GLU A 247 6.19 -22.01 15.27
C GLU A 247 5.50 -22.72 14.09
N GLY A 248 5.23 -22.00 12.99
CA GLY A 248 4.57 -22.53 11.81
C GLY A 248 3.07 -22.81 12.00
N GLY A 249 2.32 -22.81 10.90
CA GLY A 249 0.89 -23.06 10.92
C GLY A 249 0.03 -21.85 11.33
N PRO A 250 -1.30 -21.94 11.16
CA PRO A 250 -2.23 -20.85 11.46
C PRO A 250 -2.15 -20.45 12.94
N GLY A 251 -2.06 -19.16 13.21
CA GLY A 251 -2.01 -18.64 14.57
C GLY A 251 -0.62 -18.39 15.16
N SER A 252 0.43 -18.82 14.47
CA SER A 252 1.82 -18.76 14.96
C SER A 252 2.50 -17.38 14.91
N LEU A 253 1.84 -16.36 14.36
CA LEU A 253 2.38 -15.01 14.25
C LEU A 253 1.41 -14.00 14.83
N VAL A 254 1.93 -13.08 15.66
CA VAL A 254 1.14 -11.98 16.22
C VAL A 254 1.51 -10.68 15.51
N LYS A 255 0.50 -9.94 15.04
CA LYS A 255 0.67 -8.63 14.41
C LYS A 255 0.29 -7.52 15.37
N TRP A 256 1.21 -6.58 15.58
CA TRP A 256 1.02 -5.37 16.37
C TRP A 256 0.90 -4.14 15.46
N ASN A 257 -0.08 -3.28 15.73
CA ASN A 257 -0.31 -2.03 15.00
C ASN A 257 -0.40 -0.86 16.01
N PRO A 258 0.72 -0.41 16.62
CA PRO A 258 0.72 0.56 17.71
C PRO A 258 0.10 1.91 17.36
N VAL A 259 0.07 2.23 16.07
CA VAL A 259 -0.46 3.49 15.53
C VAL A 259 -1.83 3.33 14.85
N SER A 260 -2.52 2.19 15.05
CA SER A 260 -3.80 1.90 14.37
C SER A 260 -4.86 2.99 14.59
N ASN A 261 -4.94 3.50 15.82
CA ASN A 261 -5.90 4.51 16.27
C ASN A 261 -5.39 5.96 16.16
N VAL A 262 -4.19 6.17 15.60
CA VAL A 262 -3.58 7.51 15.46
C VAL A 262 -3.92 8.10 14.10
N GLN A 263 -4.32 9.36 14.08
CA GLN A 263 -4.53 10.10 12.84
C GLN A 263 -3.18 10.45 12.18
N GLY A 264 -3.12 10.43 10.86
CA GLY A 264 -1.91 10.75 10.10
C GLY A 264 -1.40 12.17 10.39
N THR A 265 -2.30 13.11 10.66
CA THR A 265 -1.90 14.48 11.05
C THR A 265 -1.13 14.51 12.38
N ASP A 266 -1.47 13.63 13.33
CA ASP A 266 -0.79 13.54 14.61
C ASP A 266 0.55 12.79 14.50
N ILE A 267 0.65 11.78 13.61
CA ILE A 267 1.95 11.19 13.22
C ILE A 267 2.88 12.26 12.67
N TRP A 268 2.40 13.12 11.78
CA TRP A 268 3.21 14.21 11.22
C TRP A 268 3.59 15.30 12.22
N LYS A 269 2.75 15.56 13.23
CA LYS A 269 3.14 16.44 14.36
C LYS A 269 4.25 15.78 15.17
N PHE A 270 4.07 14.51 15.53
CA PHE A 270 5.05 13.74 16.30
C PHE A 270 6.42 13.69 15.62
N LEU A 271 6.48 13.29 14.34
CA LEU A 271 7.73 13.22 13.57
C LEU A 271 8.48 14.57 13.53
N ARG A 272 7.75 15.68 13.38
CA ARG A 272 8.33 17.03 13.37
C ARG A 272 8.83 17.44 14.75
N THR A 273 8.04 17.24 15.79
CA THR A 273 8.39 17.59 17.18
C THR A 273 9.63 16.81 17.65
N MET A 274 9.73 15.53 17.28
CA MET A 274 10.84 14.65 17.64
C MET A 274 12.03 14.75 16.67
N ASN A 275 11.96 15.65 15.68
CA ASN A 275 12.99 15.86 14.66
C ASN A 275 13.44 14.53 13.99
N VAL A 276 12.48 13.67 13.68
CA VAL A 276 12.72 12.36 13.05
C VAL A 276 13.03 12.57 11.56
N PRO A 277 14.07 11.94 11.00
CA PRO A 277 14.32 12.00 9.57
C PRO A 277 13.14 11.38 8.82
N VAL A 278 12.66 12.07 7.79
CA VAL A 278 11.53 11.63 6.96
C VAL A 278 11.94 11.58 5.50
N ASN A 279 11.20 10.81 4.71
CA ASN A 279 11.45 10.68 3.28
C ASN A 279 11.29 12.05 2.59
N SER A 280 12.29 12.49 1.82
CA SER A 280 12.25 13.80 1.15
C SER A 280 11.13 13.94 0.12
N LEU A 281 10.56 12.83 -0.36
CA LEU A 281 9.39 12.85 -1.25
C LEU A 281 8.13 13.42 -0.59
N HIS A 282 8.03 13.39 0.74
CA HIS A 282 6.90 14.01 1.43
C HIS A 282 6.82 15.53 1.18
N ALA A 283 7.96 16.20 1.00
CA ALA A 283 8.01 17.61 0.61
C ALA A 283 7.58 17.84 -0.86
N GLN A 284 7.43 16.79 -1.65
CA GLN A 284 7.06 16.80 -3.06
C GLN A 284 5.63 16.31 -3.30
N GLY A 285 4.79 16.24 -2.25
CA GLY A 285 3.38 15.84 -2.35
C GLY A 285 3.13 14.33 -2.28
N TYR A 286 4.15 13.51 -2.00
CA TYR A 286 3.96 12.08 -1.75
C TYR A 286 3.49 11.86 -0.31
N ILE A 287 2.20 11.59 -0.11
CA ILE A 287 1.68 11.28 1.23
C ILE A 287 1.92 9.80 1.57
N SER A 288 1.47 8.86 0.72
CA SER A 288 1.76 7.43 0.85
C SER A 288 2.89 7.03 -0.09
N ILE A 289 3.97 6.45 0.44
CA ILE A 289 5.16 6.07 -0.35
C ILE A 289 5.23 4.55 -0.56
N GLY A 290 5.73 4.13 -1.72
CA GLY A 290 6.00 2.74 -2.06
C GLY A 290 7.11 2.62 -3.09
N CYS A 291 7.05 1.58 -3.93
CA CYS A 291 7.95 1.46 -5.08
C CYS A 291 7.75 2.63 -6.04
N GLU A 292 8.83 3.10 -6.64
CA GLU A 292 8.87 4.22 -7.60
C GLU A 292 7.79 4.11 -8.69
N PRO A 293 7.70 3.00 -9.46
CA PRO A 293 6.79 2.97 -10.60
C PRO A 293 5.31 2.84 -10.19
N CYS A 294 5.03 2.61 -8.91
CA CYS A 294 3.68 2.37 -8.40
C CYS A 294 3.23 3.42 -7.38
N THR A 295 3.97 4.52 -7.28
CA THR A 295 3.69 5.63 -6.36
C THR A 295 3.77 6.98 -7.08
N ARG A 296 2.77 7.85 -6.88
CA ARG A 296 2.74 9.23 -7.39
C ARG A 296 2.33 10.20 -6.28
N PRO A 297 2.65 11.50 -6.37
CA PRO A 297 2.14 12.50 -5.44
C PRO A 297 0.63 12.66 -5.58
N VAL A 298 -0.01 13.20 -4.55
CA VAL A 298 -1.44 13.53 -4.56
C VAL A 298 -1.63 15.04 -4.49
N LEU A 299 -2.73 15.53 -5.04
CA LEU A 299 -3.11 16.94 -5.00
C LEU A 299 -3.61 17.34 -3.60
N PRO A 300 -3.61 18.64 -3.27
CA PRO A 300 -4.27 19.14 -2.06
C PRO A 300 -5.72 18.63 -1.98
N GLY A 301 -6.06 18.00 -0.86
CA GLY A 301 -7.39 17.46 -0.61
C GLY A 301 -7.67 16.08 -1.22
N GLN A 302 -6.78 15.50 -2.03
CA GLN A 302 -6.88 14.09 -2.43
C GLN A 302 -6.52 13.15 -1.28
N HIS A 303 -7.14 11.97 -1.26
CA HIS A 303 -6.86 10.95 -0.26
C HIS A 303 -5.48 10.32 -0.50
N GLU A 304 -4.74 10.00 0.57
CA GLU A 304 -3.34 9.53 0.47
C GLU A 304 -3.14 8.27 -0.40
N ARG A 305 -4.14 7.39 -0.45
CA ARG A 305 -4.12 6.16 -1.27
C ARG A 305 -4.33 6.41 -2.75
N GLU A 306 -4.77 7.59 -3.17
CA GLU A 306 -4.87 7.98 -4.59
C GLU A 306 -3.52 8.04 -5.29
N GLY A 307 -2.44 8.14 -4.52
CA GLY A 307 -1.06 8.07 -5.00
C GLY A 307 -0.58 6.64 -5.29
N ARG A 308 -1.36 5.60 -4.93
CA ARG A 308 -0.93 4.20 -4.95
C ARG A 308 -1.74 3.40 -5.94
N TRP A 309 -1.05 2.67 -6.84
CA TRP A 309 -1.71 1.83 -7.86
C TRP A 309 -2.88 2.58 -8.53
N TRP A 310 -2.63 3.82 -8.95
CA TRP A 310 -3.67 4.76 -9.38
C TRP A 310 -4.42 4.32 -10.64
N TRP A 311 -3.87 3.35 -11.38
CA TRP A 311 -4.49 2.73 -12.55
C TRP A 311 -5.43 1.58 -12.17
N GLU A 312 -5.38 1.07 -10.94
CA GLU A 312 -6.21 -0.02 -10.43
C GLU A 312 -7.43 0.46 -9.65
N ASP A 313 -8.28 -0.52 -9.34
CA ASP A 313 -9.54 -0.28 -8.66
C ASP A 313 -9.39 0.07 -7.18
N ALA A 314 -10.21 0.99 -6.66
CA ALA A 314 -10.18 1.38 -5.24
C ALA A 314 -10.25 0.18 -4.28
N THR A 315 -11.03 -0.85 -4.62
CA THR A 315 -11.12 -2.14 -3.89
C THR A 315 -9.90 -3.03 -4.05
N ALA A 316 -9.16 -2.92 -5.15
CA ALA A 316 -7.98 -3.71 -5.48
C ALA A 316 -6.68 -3.05 -4.99
N LYS A 317 -6.69 -1.76 -4.64
CA LYS A 317 -5.53 -0.97 -4.20
C LYS A 317 -4.92 -1.42 -2.87
N GLU A 318 -5.24 -2.58 -2.29
CA GLU A 318 -4.54 -3.07 -1.10
C GLU A 318 -3.31 -3.90 -1.41
N CYS A 319 -2.29 -3.69 -0.60
CA CYS A 319 -1.10 -4.49 -0.70
C CYS A 319 -1.41 -5.93 -0.29
N GLY A 320 -0.86 -6.90 -1.03
CA GLY A 320 -0.94 -8.32 -0.70
C GLY A 320 -0.50 -8.72 0.71
N LEU A 321 0.18 -7.83 1.46
CA LEU A 321 0.60 -8.07 2.84
C LEU A 321 -0.55 -8.04 3.87
N HIS A 322 -1.69 -7.43 3.56
CA HIS A 322 -2.71 -7.19 4.59
C HIS A 322 -4.10 -7.66 4.15
N LYS A 323 -4.15 -8.59 3.18
CA LYS A 323 -5.39 -9.08 2.58
C LYS A 323 -6.38 -9.65 3.61
N GLY A 324 -5.89 -10.27 4.69
CA GLY A 324 -6.73 -10.85 5.74
C GLY A 324 -7.40 -9.83 6.67
N ASN A 325 -7.09 -8.52 6.57
CA ASN A 325 -7.85 -7.49 7.28
C ASN A 325 -9.23 -7.23 6.64
N ILE A 326 -9.46 -7.74 5.42
CA ILE A 326 -10.75 -7.66 4.75
C ILE A 326 -11.57 -8.85 5.21
N LYS A 327 -12.58 -8.64 6.06
CA LYS A 327 -13.57 -9.68 6.36
C LYS A 327 -14.25 -10.08 5.04
N GLU A 328 -14.01 -11.30 4.59
CA GLU A 328 -14.91 -11.93 3.61
C GLU A 328 -16.33 -11.81 4.16
N GLY A 329 -17.25 -11.36 3.32
CA GLY A 329 -18.65 -11.20 3.72
C GLY A 329 -19.13 -12.48 4.40
N ASN A 330 -19.66 -12.31 5.62
CA ASN A 330 -20.12 -13.36 6.51
C ASN A 330 -21.14 -14.28 5.80
N VAL A 331 -20.69 -15.39 5.20
CA VAL A 331 -21.56 -16.51 4.82
C VAL A 331 -21.62 -17.42 6.03
N ASN A 332 -22.46 -17.07 7.01
CA ASN A 332 -22.91 -18.03 8.01
C ASN A 332 -24.35 -17.69 8.38
N GLY A 333 -25.25 -18.49 7.83
CA GLY A 333 -26.68 -18.45 8.12
C GLY A 333 -26.94 -18.96 9.52
N ASN A 334 -27.70 -18.17 10.27
CA ASN A 334 -28.65 -18.68 11.25
C ASN A 334 -29.72 -17.62 11.50
N GLY A 335 -30.56 -17.43 10.49
CA GLY A 335 -31.84 -16.76 10.59
C GLY A 335 -32.89 -17.76 10.15
N THR A 336 -33.83 -18.05 11.03
CA THR A 336 -34.88 -19.06 10.94
C THR A 336 -35.50 -19.11 9.54
N VAL A 337 -35.26 -20.21 8.82
CA VAL A 337 -35.79 -20.46 7.49
C VAL A 337 -37.27 -20.86 7.61
N ALA A 338 -38.16 -19.92 7.31
CA ALA A 338 -39.48 -20.29 6.80
C ALA A 338 -39.30 -20.63 5.31
N VAL A 339 -39.33 -21.93 5.00
CA VAL A 339 -39.29 -22.44 3.64
C VAL A 339 -40.57 -22.01 2.92
N GLN A 340 -40.46 -21.08 1.98
CA GLN A 340 -41.37 -21.01 0.84
C GLN A 340 -40.55 -20.96 -0.45
N ALA A 341 -40.85 -21.92 -1.32
CA ALA A 341 -40.18 -22.14 -2.59
C ALA A 341 -40.40 -20.98 -3.56
N ASN A 342 -39.39 -20.76 -4.42
CA ASN A 342 -39.26 -19.76 -5.48
C ASN A 342 -38.81 -18.36 -5.03
N GLY A 343 -37.50 -18.08 -5.13
CA GLY A 343 -37.00 -16.71 -5.01
C GLY A 343 -35.50 -16.62 -5.21
N THR A 344 -35.10 -15.95 -6.29
CA THR A 344 -33.75 -15.45 -6.55
C THR A 344 -33.25 -14.69 -5.32
N THR A 345 -32.09 -15.05 -4.78
CA THR A 345 -31.48 -14.37 -3.63
C THR A 345 -31.14 -12.93 -4.01
N THR A 346 -32.04 -12.00 -3.73
CA THR A 346 -31.84 -10.57 -3.98
C THR A 346 -30.98 -10.01 -2.86
N ILE A 347 -29.73 -9.68 -3.18
CA ILE A 347 -28.88 -8.89 -2.28
C ILE A 347 -29.55 -7.52 -2.11
N ALA A 348 -29.76 -7.08 -0.87
CA ALA A 348 -30.42 -5.82 -0.57
C ALA A 348 -29.66 -4.63 -1.19
N ASP A 349 -30.40 -3.67 -1.74
CA ASP A 349 -29.89 -2.50 -2.43
C ASP A 349 -29.42 -1.42 -1.43
N ILE A 350 -28.18 -0.93 -1.59
CA ILE A 350 -27.44 -0.11 -0.61
C ILE A 350 -27.57 1.41 -0.81
N PHE A 351 -28.50 1.88 -1.63
CA PHE A 351 -28.78 3.32 -1.75
C PHE A 351 -30.28 3.54 -1.76
N ASN A 352 -30.93 3.36 -0.61
CA ASN A 352 -32.37 3.42 -0.52
C ASN A 352 -32.85 4.83 -0.12
N SER A 353 -33.19 5.66 -1.11
CA SER A 353 -33.75 6.99 -0.90
C SER A 353 -34.67 7.40 -2.05
N GLN A 354 -35.74 8.13 -1.72
CA GLN A 354 -36.66 8.70 -2.71
C GLN A 354 -35.98 9.71 -3.67
N HIS A 355 -34.82 10.25 -3.26
CA HIS A 355 -34.06 11.23 -4.05
C HIS A 355 -32.95 10.59 -4.90
N VAL A 356 -32.78 9.27 -4.83
CA VAL A 356 -31.81 8.53 -5.64
C VAL A 356 -32.55 7.65 -6.66
N VAL A 357 -32.49 8.04 -7.93
CA VAL A 357 -33.15 7.31 -9.02
C VAL A 357 -32.37 6.04 -9.35
N ASN A 358 -33.04 4.89 -9.33
CA ASN A 358 -32.45 3.64 -9.81
C ASN A 358 -32.50 3.56 -11.34
N LEU A 359 -31.34 3.53 -11.99
CA LEU A 359 -31.24 3.39 -13.44
C LEU A 359 -31.16 1.92 -13.82
N THR A 360 -32.02 1.52 -14.76
CA THR A 360 -31.87 0.24 -15.48
C THR A 360 -30.80 0.38 -16.56
N ARG A 361 -30.44 -0.76 -17.19
CA ARG A 361 -29.54 -0.76 -18.34
C ARG A 361 -30.03 0.16 -19.46
N THR A 362 -31.30 0.07 -19.81
CA THR A 362 -31.90 0.97 -20.81
C THR A 362 -31.88 2.42 -20.36
N GLY A 363 -32.12 2.68 -19.06
CA GLY A 363 -32.06 4.02 -18.48
C GLY A 363 -30.69 4.67 -18.63
N ILE A 364 -29.62 3.95 -18.30
CA ILE A 364 -28.26 4.48 -18.44
C ILE A 364 -27.82 4.61 -19.90
N GLU A 365 -28.23 3.69 -20.79
CA GLU A 365 -27.95 3.82 -22.23
C GLU A 365 -28.62 5.05 -22.85
N ASN A 366 -29.86 5.33 -22.47
CA ASN A 366 -30.55 6.55 -22.88
C ASN A 366 -29.83 7.79 -22.33
N LEU A 367 -29.33 7.71 -21.10
CA LEU A 367 -28.59 8.79 -20.46
C LEU A 367 -27.29 9.17 -21.20
N ILE A 368 -26.61 8.17 -21.77
CA ILE A 368 -25.39 8.34 -22.57
C ILE A 368 -25.71 8.91 -23.95
N LYS A 369 -26.81 8.47 -24.59
CA LYS A 369 -27.20 8.87 -25.94
C LYS A 369 -27.82 10.28 -26.03
N LEU A 370 -28.21 10.85 -24.90
CA LEU A 370 -28.81 12.19 -24.83
C LEU A 370 -27.75 13.28 -25.10
N GLU A 371 -27.72 13.79 -26.33
CA GLU A 371 -26.81 14.86 -26.75
C GLU A 371 -27.19 16.23 -26.14
N ASP A 372 -28.49 16.53 -26.06
CA ASP A 372 -29.00 17.80 -25.51
C ASP A 372 -29.88 17.57 -24.27
N ARG A 373 -29.22 17.37 -23.13
CA ARG A 373 -29.91 17.07 -21.86
C ARG A 373 -30.35 18.34 -21.14
N ARG A 374 -31.61 18.36 -20.67
CA ARG A 374 -32.22 19.49 -19.95
C ARG A 374 -31.84 19.55 -18.47
N GLU A 375 -31.60 18.41 -17.85
CA GLU A 375 -31.23 18.31 -16.44
C GLU A 375 -29.86 17.63 -16.33
N PRO A 376 -28.95 18.14 -15.48
CA PRO A 376 -27.71 17.46 -15.17
C PRO A 376 -27.97 16.23 -14.27
N TRP A 377 -27.15 15.19 -14.44
CA TRP A 377 -27.27 13.95 -13.67
C TRP A 377 -25.98 13.63 -12.93
N LEU A 378 -26.08 13.35 -11.64
CA LEU A 378 -25.02 12.68 -10.88
C LEU A 378 -25.36 11.20 -10.76
N VAL A 379 -24.51 10.32 -11.27
CA VAL A 379 -24.73 8.88 -11.28
C VAL A 379 -23.61 8.17 -10.56
N VAL A 380 -23.95 7.32 -9.59
CA VAL A 380 -23.02 6.36 -8.99
C VAL A 380 -23.14 5.01 -9.69
N LEU A 381 -22.03 4.48 -10.18
CA LEU A 381 -21.87 3.09 -10.57
C LEU A 381 -21.41 2.32 -9.33
N TYR A 382 -22.19 1.34 -8.88
CA TYR A 382 -21.95 0.62 -7.62
C TYR A 382 -22.16 -0.87 -7.74
N ALA A 383 -21.72 -1.59 -6.70
CA ALA A 383 -22.03 -2.99 -6.49
C ALA A 383 -22.48 -3.17 -5.03
N PRO A 384 -23.56 -3.93 -4.74
CA PRO A 384 -24.06 -4.08 -3.36
C PRO A 384 -23.04 -4.69 -2.39
N TRP A 385 -22.16 -5.56 -2.88
CA TRP A 385 -21.09 -6.19 -2.08
C TRP A 385 -19.87 -5.29 -1.85
N CYS A 386 -19.80 -4.12 -2.50
CA CYS A 386 -18.63 -3.24 -2.40
C CYS A 386 -18.64 -2.43 -1.10
N ARG A 387 -17.66 -2.68 -0.22
CA ARG A 387 -17.47 -1.96 1.05
C ARG A 387 -17.31 -0.45 0.87
N PHE A 388 -16.69 0.01 -0.22
CA PHE A 388 -16.54 1.45 -0.50
C PHE A 388 -17.85 2.10 -0.93
N CYS A 389 -18.73 1.36 -1.62
CA CYS A 389 -20.07 1.85 -1.94
C CYS A 389 -20.91 1.93 -0.66
N GLN A 390 -20.84 0.92 0.20
CA GLN A 390 -21.52 0.90 1.50
C GLN A 390 -21.03 2.04 2.40
N ALA A 391 -19.71 2.28 2.48
CA ALA A 391 -19.15 3.38 3.26
C ALA A 391 -19.59 4.77 2.77
N MET A 392 -19.88 4.90 1.46
CA MET A 392 -20.36 6.14 0.85
C MET A 392 -21.88 6.32 0.96
N GLU A 393 -22.65 5.26 1.25
CA GLU A 393 -24.13 5.25 1.23
C GLU A 393 -24.74 6.49 1.88
N GLY A 394 -24.43 6.72 3.16
CA GLY A 394 -25.00 7.83 3.92
C GLY A 394 -24.69 9.20 3.30
N SER A 395 -23.43 9.41 2.88
CA SER A 395 -23.03 10.67 2.25
C SER A 395 -23.71 10.89 0.89
N TYR A 396 -23.89 9.84 0.11
CA TYR A 396 -24.54 9.96 -1.21
C TYR A 396 -26.05 10.18 -1.08
N VAL A 397 -26.70 9.57 -0.09
CA VAL A 397 -28.11 9.78 0.22
C VAL A 397 -28.34 11.22 0.73
N GLU A 398 -27.53 11.69 1.67
CA GLU A 398 -27.61 13.07 2.17
C GLU A 398 -27.35 14.11 1.06
N LEU A 399 -26.40 13.83 0.17
CA LEU A 399 -26.16 14.64 -1.02
C LEU A 399 -27.41 14.73 -1.91
N ALA A 400 -28.09 13.59 -2.15
CA ALA A 400 -29.29 13.54 -2.96
C ALA A 400 -30.43 14.37 -2.36
N GLU A 401 -30.58 14.35 -1.04
CA GLU A 401 -31.51 15.21 -0.31
C GLU A 401 -31.17 16.70 -0.47
N LYS A 402 -29.89 17.07 -0.34
CA LYS A 402 -29.44 18.47 -0.51
C LYS A 402 -29.59 18.98 -1.95
N LEU A 403 -29.52 18.10 -2.95
CA LEU A 403 -29.73 18.43 -4.36
C LEU A 403 -31.21 18.35 -4.77
N ALA A 404 -32.10 17.87 -3.89
CA ALA A 404 -33.52 17.84 -4.17
C ALA A 404 -34.05 19.26 -4.41
N GLY A 405 -34.69 19.48 -5.55
CA GLY A 405 -35.22 20.79 -5.94
C GLY A 405 -34.21 21.73 -6.59
N THR A 406 -32.92 21.39 -6.68
CA THR A 406 -31.92 22.24 -7.37
C THR A 406 -31.84 22.00 -8.88
N GLY A 407 -32.66 21.09 -9.41
CA GLY A 407 -32.65 20.69 -10.84
C GLY A 407 -31.58 19.67 -11.22
N VAL A 408 -30.75 19.20 -10.27
CA VAL A 408 -29.78 18.12 -10.49
C VAL A 408 -30.44 16.79 -10.12
N LYS A 409 -30.45 15.82 -11.04
CA LYS A 409 -30.94 14.47 -10.75
C LYS A 409 -29.81 13.62 -10.17
N VAL A 410 -30.08 12.95 -9.06
CA VAL A 410 -29.13 12.00 -8.46
C VAL A 410 -29.63 10.59 -8.71
N ALA A 411 -28.74 9.73 -9.18
CA ALA A 411 -29.08 8.39 -9.61
C ALA A 411 -27.99 7.39 -9.25
N LYS A 412 -28.36 6.11 -9.35
CA LYS A 412 -27.50 4.96 -9.13
C LYS A 412 -27.68 3.96 -10.27
N PHE A 413 -26.63 3.23 -10.59
CA PHE A 413 -26.63 2.13 -11.54
C PHE A 413 -25.82 0.98 -10.95
N GLN A 414 -26.47 -0.15 -10.71
CA GLN A 414 -25.79 -1.38 -10.30
C GLN A 414 -24.99 -1.92 -11.49
N ALA A 415 -23.68 -1.86 -11.39
CA ALA A 415 -22.75 -2.08 -12.50
C ALA A 415 -21.91 -3.36 -12.34
N ASP A 416 -22.30 -4.29 -11.46
CA ASP A 416 -21.68 -5.61 -11.30
C ASP A 416 -22.38 -6.69 -12.13
N GLY A 417 -21.95 -7.94 -11.97
CA GLY A 417 -22.48 -9.09 -12.72
C GLY A 417 -22.41 -8.88 -14.24
N GLU A 418 -23.53 -9.13 -14.92
CA GLU A 418 -23.67 -8.99 -16.38
C GLU A 418 -23.49 -7.56 -16.88
N GLN A 419 -23.67 -6.55 -16.03
CA GLN A 419 -23.54 -5.14 -16.40
C GLN A 419 -22.09 -4.66 -16.42
N LYS A 420 -21.16 -5.40 -15.79
CA LYS A 420 -19.77 -4.98 -15.60
C LYS A 420 -19.03 -4.69 -16.90
N ALA A 421 -19.14 -5.60 -17.88
CA ALA A 421 -18.42 -5.46 -19.15
C ALA A 421 -18.85 -4.20 -19.93
N PHE A 422 -20.14 -3.88 -19.90
CA PHE A 422 -20.64 -2.65 -20.49
C PHE A 422 -20.18 -1.42 -19.72
N ALA A 423 -20.30 -1.43 -18.40
CA ALA A 423 -19.92 -0.28 -17.60
C ALA A 423 -18.42 0.04 -17.77
N GLN A 424 -17.57 -0.97 -17.91
CA GLN A 424 -16.15 -0.80 -18.21
C GLN A 424 -15.95 -0.13 -19.58
N LYS A 425 -16.67 -0.59 -20.61
CA LYS A 425 -16.53 -0.10 -21.98
C LYS A 425 -17.12 1.30 -22.19
N GLU A 426 -18.34 1.54 -21.71
CA GLU A 426 -19.15 2.72 -22.07
C GLU A 426 -19.21 3.78 -20.96
N LEU A 427 -18.98 3.39 -19.70
CA LEU A 427 -19.17 4.25 -18.53
C LEU A 427 -17.87 4.56 -17.77
N GLN A 428 -16.71 4.26 -18.36
CA GLN A 428 -15.40 4.50 -17.75
C GLN A 428 -15.29 3.85 -16.34
N LEU A 429 -16.01 2.75 -16.12
CA LEU A 429 -15.91 1.98 -14.89
C LEU A 429 -14.53 1.35 -14.85
N GLY A 430 -13.67 1.89 -13.99
CA GLY A 430 -12.52 1.15 -13.49
C GLY A 430 -13.02 0.36 -12.28
N SER A 431 -13.41 1.09 -11.24
CA SER A 431 -13.72 0.56 -9.92
C SER A 431 -15.01 1.05 -9.30
N PHE A 432 -15.40 0.41 -8.21
CA PHE A 432 -16.55 0.82 -7.41
C PHE A 432 -16.12 1.62 -6.16
N PRO A 433 -16.87 2.67 -5.79
CA PRO A 433 -17.85 3.38 -6.62
C PRO A 433 -17.16 4.22 -7.71
N THR A 434 -17.74 4.26 -8.91
CA THR A 434 -17.40 5.27 -9.92
C THR A 434 -18.53 6.29 -9.97
N ILE A 435 -18.21 7.58 -9.84
CA ILE A 435 -19.21 8.66 -9.92
C ILE A 435 -19.01 9.42 -11.22
N LEU A 436 -20.10 9.58 -11.96
CA LEU A 436 -20.16 10.30 -13.22
C LEU A 436 -21.12 11.47 -13.09
N PHE A 437 -20.68 12.66 -13.45
CA PHE A 437 -21.54 13.82 -13.61
C PHE A 437 -21.79 14.06 -15.10
N TYR A 438 -23.05 14.18 -15.47
CA TYR A 438 -23.48 14.47 -16.83
C TYR A 438 -24.02 15.92 -16.88
N PRO A 439 -23.24 16.89 -17.42
CA PRO A 439 -23.61 18.30 -17.43
C PRO A 439 -24.74 18.62 -18.40
N LYS A 440 -25.53 19.65 -18.10
CA LYS A 440 -26.57 20.16 -19.01
C LYS A 440 -25.98 20.50 -20.38
N HIS A 441 -26.71 20.19 -21.45
CA HIS A 441 -26.28 20.47 -22.84
C HIS A 441 -24.92 19.83 -23.23
N SER A 442 -24.50 18.75 -22.56
CA SER A 442 -23.29 18.01 -22.88
C SER A 442 -23.57 16.51 -23.05
N SER A 443 -22.98 15.93 -24.08
CA SER A 443 -22.99 14.49 -24.33
C SER A 443 -21.91 13.74 -23.52
N ARG A 444 -20.93 14.44 -22.92
CA ARG A 444 -19.79 13.80 -22.26
C ARG A 444 -19.94 13.80 -20.75
N ALA A 445 -19.85 12.61 -20.15
CA ALA A 445 -19.74 12.47 -18.70
C ALA A 445 -18.37 12.98 -18.19
N VAL A 446 -18.39 13.66 -17.05
CA VAL A 446 -17.21 14.04 -16.28
C VAL A 446 -17.10 13.08 -15.10
N LYS A 447 -16.02 12.30 -15.06
CA LYS A 447 -15.74 11.38 -13.96
C LYS A 447 -15.27 12.17 -12.74
N TYR A 448 -15.82 11.86 -11.56
CA TYR A 448 -15.35 12.42 -10.30
C TYR A 448 -13.94 11.86 -9.99
N PRO A 449 -12.93 12.73 -9.83
CA PRO A 449 -11.53 12.29 -9.79
C PRO A 449 -11.02 11.92 -8.39
N SER A 450 -11.74 12.29 -7.33
CA SER A 450 -11.31 12.14 -5.94
C SER A 450 -11.86 10.87 -5.28
N GLU A 451 -11.16 10.33 -4.30
CA GLU A 451 -11.67 9.24 -3.45
C GLU A 451 -12.41 9.76 -2.21
N LYS A 452 -12.39 11.07 -1.94
CA LYS A 452 -13.23 11.67 -0.90
C LYS A 452 -14.69 11.64 -1.32
N ARG A 453 -15.50 10.89 -0.59
CA ARG A 453 -16.93 10.69 -0.88
C ARG A 453 -17.87 11.30 0.16
N ASP A 454 -17.36 12.24 0.96
CA ASP A 454 -18.18 13.04 1.87
C ASP A 454 -19.07 14.02 1.09
N VAL A 455 -20.13 14.46 1.77
CA VAL A 455 -21.17 15.32 1.21
C VAL A 455 -20.61 16.63 0.66
N GLU A 456 -19.66 17.25 1.38
CA GLU A 456 -19.06 18.52 0.99
C GLU A 456 -18.28 18.41 -0.31
N SER A 457 -17.44 17.38 -0.43
CA SER A 457 -16.63 17.13 -1.62
C SER A 457 -17.49 16.83 -2.86
N LEU A 458 -18.56 16.05 -2.68
CA LEU A 458 -19.49 15.73 -3.77
C LEU A 458 -20.34 16.94 -4.19
N LEU A 459 -20.83 17.74 -3.23
CA LEU A 459 -21.53 18.99 -3.51
C LEU A 459 -20.64 19.98 -4.25
N ALA A 460 -19.39 20.15 -3.80
CA ALA A 460 -18.43 21.02 -4.46
C ALA A 460 -18.25 20.63 -5.93
N PHE A 461 -18.06 19.34 -6.21
CA PHE A 461 -17.95 18.83 -7.57
C PHE A 461 -19.20 19.11 -8.42
N VAL A 462 -20.39 18.79 -7.91
CA VAL A 462 -21.65 19.08 -8.63
C VAL A 462 -21.80 20.58 -8.89
N ASN A 463 -21.55 21.42 -7.88
CA ASN A 463 -21.69 22.86 -8.00
C ASN A 463 -20.71 23.49 -8.99
N THR A 464 -19.52 22.90 -9.17
CA THR A 464 -18.54 23.38 -10.17
C THR A 464 -18.92 23.04 -11.61
N LEU A 465 -19.82 22.08 -11.83
CA LEU A 465 -20.14 21.55 -13.16
C LEU A 465 -21.59 21.75 -13.61
N ARG A 466 -22.50 22.13 -12.70
CA ARG A 466 -23.95 22.23 -12.96
C ARG A 466 -24.37 23.50 -13.69
#